data_AF-A0A7C5T2W1-F1
#
_entry.id   AF-A0A7C5T2W1-F1
#
_cell.length_a   1.000
_cell.length_b   1.000
_cell.length_c   1.000
_cell.angle_alpha   90.00
_cell.angle_beta   90.00
_cell.angle_gamma   90.00
#
_symmetry.space_group_name_H-M   'P 1'
#
loop_
_entity.id
_entity.type
_entity.pdbx_description
1 polymer ?
#
loop_
_entity_poly.entity_id
_entity_poly.type
_entity_poly.pdbx_seq_one_letter_code
_entity_poly.pdbx_strand_id
1 'polypeptide(L)'
;MPIYTYYITLRRRGNFPELRYYIGGESELTAVLKLSGKYSEQVFSSVVGTLARCGGCVPVKVSGEELTYGIREDLGPIVGAYLILVRRSRDVERWGKFLAELVEGEHVGVAKAFTVFLEVAIEMSRAVRLYSPRRRERYALAPHVLDALSSALKQFVNKLTKYHRVSR
;
A
#
# COMPACT_ATOMS: atom_id res chain seq x y z
N MET A 1 12.91 -7.68 18.70
CA MET A 1 12.32 -6.43 18.16
C MET A 1 10.81 -6.59 18.21
N PRO A 2 9.98 -5.53 18.24
CA PRO A 2 8.53 -5.73 18.11
C PRO A 2 8.24 -6.44 16.77
N ILE A 3 7.52 -7.55 16.85
CA ILE A 3 7.19 -8.42 15.72
C ILE A 3 5.98 -7.82 15.01
N TYR A 4 6.20 -7.08 13.93
CA TYR A 4 5.12 -6.65 13.05
C TYR A 4 4.99 -7.63 11.88
N THR A 5 3.77 -7.84 11.42
CA THR A 5 3.48 -8.63 10.20
C THR A 5 3.64 -7.78 8.93
N TYR A 6 3.58 -6.45 9.06
CA TYR A 6 3.54 -5.51 7.95
C TYR A 6 4.58 -4.40 8.12
N TYR A 7 5.30 -4.09 7.04
CA TYR A 7 6.29 -3.03 7.04
C TYR A 7 6.19 -2.16 5.79
N ILE A 8 6.49 -0.88 5.96
CA ILE A 8 6.71 0.05 4.86
C ILE A 8 8.10 0.67 4.98
N THR A 9 8.81 0.70 3.86
CA THR A 9 10.18 1.22 3.78
C THR A 9 10.28 2.26 2.67
N LEU A 10 10.91 3.40 2.97
CA LEU A 10 11.39 4.37 2.00
C LEU A 10 12.91 4.28 1.91
N ARG A 11 13.43 4.09 0.69
CA ARG A 11 14.86 4.17 0.39
C ARG A 11 15.14 5.36 -0.51
N ARG A 12 16.09 6.22 -0.11
CA ARG A 12 16.56 7.38 -0.86
C ARG A 12 17.89 7.08 -1.55
N ARG A 13 17.92 6.06 -2.42
CA ARG A 13 19.11 5.71 -3.22
C ARG A 13 18.84 5.86 -4.71
N GLY A 14 19.76 6.48 -5.43
CA GLY A 14 19.65 6.74 -6.87
C GLY A 14 18.80 7.97 -7.19
N ASN A 15 18.32 8.08 -8.43
CA ASN A 15 17.66 9.30 -8.92
C ASN A 15 16.25 9.53 -8.35
N PHE A 16 15.58 8.49 -7.84
CA PHE A 16 14.23 8.61 -7.29
C PHE A 16 14.07 7.78 -6.02
N PRO A 17 13.33 8.27 -5.01
CA PRO A 17 12.99 7.47 -3.85
C PRO A 17 12.21 6.21 -4.22
N GLU A 18 12.48 5.12 -3.50
CA GLU A 18 11.78 3.84 -3.63
C GLU A 18 10.98 3.55 -2.36
N LEU A 19 9.68 3.34 -2.53
CA LEU A 19 8.78 2.88 -1.48
C LEU A 19 8.54 1.37 -1.65
N ARG A 20 8.68 0.60 -0.58
CA ARG A 20 8.43 -0.84 -0.56
C ARG A 20 7.50 -1.20 0.58
N TYR A 21 6.64 -2.18 0.32
CA TYR A 21 5.73 -2.75 1.30
C TYR A 21 6.00 -4.24 1.42
N TYR A 22 6.08 -4.71 2.66
CA TYR A 22 6.45 -6.07 3.02
C TYR A 22 5.36 -6.70 3.88
N ILE A 23 5.18 -8.01 3.69
CA ILE A 23 4.38 -8.87 4.55
C ILE A 23 5.30 -10.01 5.04
N GLY A 24 5.29 -10.29 6.33
CA GLY A 24 6.05 -11.39 6.94
C GLY A 24 6.54 -11.08 8.34
N GLY A 25 7.08 -12.11 9.00
CA GLY A 25 7.66 -12.03 10.35
C GLY A 25 9.20 -12.10 10.36
N GLU A 26 9.79 -12.33 11.53
CA GLU A 26 11.24 -12.26 11.77
C GLU A 26 12.10 -13.17 10.85
N SER A 27 11.55 -14.28 10.35
CA SER A 27 12.30 -15.26 9.54
C SER A 27 12.27 -14.99 8.03
N GLU A 28 11.20 -14.41 7.49
CA GLU A 28 11.07 -14.15 6.05
C GLU A 28 10.17 -12.93 5.77
N LEU A 29 10.78 -11.83 5.32
CA LEU A 29 10.05 -10.66 4.80
C LEU A 29 9.84 -10.80 3.29
N THR A 30 8.59 -10.94 2.88
CA THR A 30 8.24 -10.95 1.46
C THR A 30 7.98 -9.53 0.98
N ALA A 31 8.77 -9.05 0.03
CA ALA A 31 8.51 -7.78 -0.64
C ALA A 31 7.26 -7.91 -1.52
N VAL A 32 6.14 -7.31 -1.12
CA VAL A 32 4.86 -7.48 -1.80
C VAL A 32 4.76 -6.57 -3.02
N LEU A 33 5.10 -5.30 -2.86
CA LEU A 33 5.12 -4.35 -3.96
C LEU A 33 6.19 -3.28 -3.78
N LYS A 34 6.55 -2.65 -4.89
CA LYS A 34 7.44 -1.49 -4.98
C LYS A 34 6.79 -0.38 -5.79
N LEU A 35 6.88 0.84 -5.26
CA LEU A 35 6.62 2.09 -5.97
C LEU A 35 7.93 2.86 -6.10
N SER A 36 8.15 3.44 -7.27
CA SER A 36 9.30 4.29 -7.56
C SER A 36 8.87 5.49 -8.37
N GLY A 37 9.64 6.57 -8.25
CA GLY A 37 9.42 7.82 -8.96
C GLY A 37 9.18 8.98 -8.02
N LYS A 38 9.03 10.18 -8.60
CA LYS A 38 9.02 11.47 -7.89
C LYS A 38 7.98 11.61 -6.76
N TYR A 39 6.90 10.83 -6.78
CA TYR A 39 5.85 10.90 -5.76
C TYR A 39 6.00 9.88 -4.62
N SER A 40 6.97 8.96 -4.69
CA SER A 40 7.08 7.85 -3.72
C SER A 40 7.32 8.35 -2.29
N GLU A 41 8.09 9.42 -2.13
CA GLU A 41 8.31 10.03 -0.83
C GLU A 41 7.05 10.71 -0.29
N GLN A 42 6.30 11.42 -1.14
CA GLN A 42 5.02 12.02 -0.73
C GLN A 42 4.01 10.94 -0.31
N VAL A 43 3.93 9.82 -1.06
CA VAL A 43 3.09 8.66 -0.68
C VAL A 43 3.52 8.11 0.67
N PHE A 44 4.83 7.88 0.88
CA PHE A 44 5.35 7.35 2.13
C PHE A 44 5.01 8.27 3.32
N SER A 45 5.29 9.57 3.18
CA SER A 45 5.02 10.56 4.23
C SER A 45 3.53 10.65 4.54
N SER A 46 2.66 10.56 3.53
CA SER A 46 1.21 10.52 3.74
C SER A 46 0.76 9.29 4.52
N VAL A 47 1.30 8.11 4.20
CA VAL A 47 1.00 6.86 4.93
C VAL A 47 1.48 6.96 6.38
N VAL A 48 2.77 7.23 6.59
CA VAL A 48 3.35 7.30 7.94
C VAL A 48 2.68 8.39 8.77
N GLY A 49 2.47 9.58 8.19
CA GLY A 49 1.82 10.69 8.88
C GLY A 49 0.37 10.40 9.26
N THR A 50 -0.36 9.65 8.44
CA THR A 50 -1.74 9.23 8.77
C THR A 50 -1.76 8.20 9.89
N LEU A 51 -0.94 7.15 9.78
CA LEU A 51 -0.89 6.09 10.77
C LEU A 51 -0.34 6.57 12.11
N ALA A 52 0.68 7.44 12.11
CA ALA A 52 1.28 7.94 13.36
C ALA A 52 0.26 8.70 14.23
N ARG A 53 -0.70 9.44 13.64
CA ARG A 53 -1.73 10.17 14.39
C ARG A 53 -2.64 9.26 15.22
N CYS A 54 -2.82 8.00 14.82
CA CYS A 54 -3.68 7.03 15.50
C CYS A 54 -2.89 5.86 16.15
N GLY A 55 -1.57 6.01 16.30
CA GLY A 55 -0.71 4.93 16.82
C GLY A 55 -0.67 3.68 15.92
N GLY A 56 -0.95 3.85 14.62
CA GLY A 56 -1.04 2.79 13.62
C GLY A 56 0.30 2.34 13.03
N CYS A 57 1.40 3.00 13.37
CA CYS A 57 2.74 2.58 12.97
C CYS A 57 3.80 2.96 14.02
N VAL A 58 4.93 2.26 13.98
CA VAL A 58 6.11 2.60 14.80
C VAL A 58 7.38 2.57 13.96
N PRO A 59 8.37 3.44 14.23
CA PRO A 59 9.66 3.37 13.58
C PRO A 59 10.41 2.09 14.00
N VAL A 60 10.91 1.34 13.01
CA VAL A 60 11.74 0.13 13.22
C VAL A 60 13.19 0.43 12.88
N LYS A 61 13.42 1.24 11.83
CA LYS A 61 14.75 1.69 11.43
C LYS A 61 14.67 3.09 10.84
N VAL A 62 15.47 4.00 11.35
CA VAL A 62 15.55 5.38 10.85
C VAL A 62 17.02 5.70 10.61
N SER A 63 17.39 5.83 9.33
CA SER A 63 18.72 6.22 8.89
C SER A 63 18.60 7.24 7.75
N GLY A 64 19.67 7.98 7.45
CA GLY A 64 19.62 9.03 6.41
C GLY A 64 19.10 8.53 5.05
N GLU A 65 19.46 7.31 4.67
CA GLU A 65 19.11 6.73 3.36
C GLU A 65 17.89 5.80 3.39
N GLU A 66 17.48 5.32 4.56
CA GLU A 66 16.43 4.32 4.71
C GLU A 66 15.58 4.56 5.95
N LEU A 67 14.27 4.62 5.75
CA LEU A 67 13.25 4.71 6.78
C LEU A 67 12.34 3.48 6.71
N THR A 68 12.20 2.74 7.80
CA THR A 68 11.32 1.57 7.89
C THR A 68 10.42 1.70 9.10
N TYR A 69 9.12 1.50 8.88
CA TYR A 69 8.07 1.51 9.91
C TYR A 69 7.34 0.17 9.91
N GLY A 70 7.08 -0.35 11.12
CA GLY A 70 6.14 -1.44 11.35
C GLY A 70 4.72 -0.88 11.40
N ILE A 71 3.76 -1.60 10.84
CA ILE A 71 2.35 -1.18 10.74
C ILE A 71 1.49 -2.10 11.60
N ARG A 72 0.53 -1.52 12.32
CA ARG A 72 -0.46 -2.26 13.12
C ARG A 72 -1.24 -3.25 12.24
N GLU A 73 -1.53 -4.43 12.77
CA GLU A 73 -1.99 -5.57 11.95
C GLU A 73 -3.30 -5.32 11.20
N ASP A 74 -4.23 -4.60 11.83
CA ASP A 74 -5.51 -4.19 11.24
C ASP A 74 -5.36 -3.17 10.10
N LEU A 75 -4.28 -2.38 10.10
CA LEU A 75 -4.04 -1.33 9.11
C LEU A 75 -3.12 -1.78 7.97
N GLY A 76 -2.34 -2.85 8.16
CA GLY A 76 -1.43 -3.39 7.15
C GLY A 76 -2.10 -3.65 5.81
N PRO A 77 -3.19 -4.45 5.74
CA PRO A 77 -3.89 -4.73 4.50
C PRO A 77 -4.46 -3.48 3.82
N ILE A 78 -4.99 -2.54 4.60
CA ILE A 78 -5.51 -1.26 4.10
C ILE A 78 -4.40 -0.47 3.41
N VAL A 79 -3.23 -0.39 4.04
CA VAL A 79 -2.04 0.26 3.45
C VAL A 79 -1.59 -0.46 2.20
N GLY A 80 -1.53 -1.80 2.20
CA GLY A 80 -1.17 -2.58 1.02
C GLY A 80 -2.07 -2.27 -0.18
N ALA A 81 -3.40 -2.28 0.02
CA ALA A 81 -4.36 -1.94 -1.02
C ALA A 81 -4.32 -0.45 -1.43
N TYR A 82 -4.07 0.45 -0.49
CA TYR A 82 -3.81 1.87 -0.79
C TYR A 82 -2.61 2.04 -1.73
N LEU A 83 -1.52 1.29 -1.51
CA LEU A 83 -0.35 1.35 -2.39
C LEU A 83 -0.65 0.81 -3.80
N ILE A 84 -1.57 -0.15 -3.93
CA ILE A 84 -2.12 -0.57 -5.22
C ILE A 84 -2.93 0.57 -5.85
N LEU A 85 -3.82 1.23 -5.09
CA LEU A 85 -4.62 2.37 -5.55
C LEU A 85 -3.75 3.49 -6.12
N VAL A 86 -2.72 3.93 -5.39
CA VAL A 86 -1.87 5.07 -5.81
C VAL A 86 -0.86 4.72 -6.87
N ARG A 87 -0.69 3.44 -7.22
CA ARG A 87 0.20 3.03 -8.29
C ARG A 87 -0.12 3.81 -9.59
N ARG A 88 0.93 4.40 -10.17
CA ARG A 88 0.87 5.26 -11.39
C ARG A 88 -0.08 6.46 -11.29
N SER A 89 -0.55 6.83 -10.10
CA SER A 89 -1.34 8.05 -9.93
C SER A 89 -0.44 9.30 -10.01
N ARG A 90 -0.98 10.38 -10.56
CA ARG A 90 -0.39 11.73 -10.47
C ARG A 90 -1.02 12.57 -9.37
N ASP A 91 -2.23 12.21 -8.94
CA ASP A 91 -2.99 12.91 -7.91
C ASP A 91 -2.79 12.24 -6.55
N VAL A 92 -1.58 12.35 -6.01
CA VAL A 92 -1.18 11.66 -4.77
C VAL A 92 -1.82 12.31 -3.55
N GLU A 93 -2.05 13.63 -3.59
CA GLU A 93 -2.67 14.38 -2.51
C GLU A 93 -4.10 13.92 -2.25
N ARG A 94 -4.92 13.78 -3.30
CA ARG A 94 -6.29 13.29 -3.18
C ARG A 94 -6.33 11.91 -2.53
N TRP A 95 -5.47 10.99 -2.97
CA TRP A 95 -5.45 9.65 -2.39
C TRP A 95 -4.94 9.67 -0.95
N GLY A 96 -3.99 10.55 -0.62
CA GLY A 96 -3.53 10.74 0.75
C GLY A 96 -4.65 11.20 1.69
N LYS A 97 -5.50 12.14 1.25
CA LYS A 97 -6.71 12.54 1.99
C LYS A 97 -7.67 11.37 2.18
N PHE A 98 -7.92 10.62 1.11
CA PHE A 98 -8.78 9.44 1.16
C PHE A 98 -8.24 8.34 2.11
N LEU A 99 -6.91 8.14 2.20
CA LEU A 99 -6.32 7.23 3.19
C LEU A 99 -6.59 7.72 4.62
N ALA A 100 -6.49 9.02 4.88
CA ALA A 100 -6.81 9.58 6.18
C ALA A 100 -8.27 9.30 6.56
N GLU A 101 -9.21 9.61 5.66
CA GLU A 101 -10.64 9.31 5.85
C GLU A 101 -10.90 7.81 6.14
N LEU A 102 -10.20 6.90 5.44
CA LEU A 102 -10.30 5.46 5.68
C LEU A 102 -9.82 5.06 7.08
N VAL A 103 -8.65 5.54 7.50
CA VAL A 103 -8.04 5.20 8.79
C VAL A 103 -8.78 5.84 9.96
N GLU A 104 -9.36 7.02 9.76
CA GLU A 104 -10.17 7.75 10.74
C GLU A 104 -11.60 7.18 10.85
N GLY A 105 -11.96 6.19 10.02
CA GLY A 105 -13.20 5.43 10.13
C GLY A 105 -14.40 6.02 9.38
N GLU A 106 -14.19 7.04 8.54
CA GLU A 106 -15.29 7.66 7.78
C GLU A 106 -15.92 6.71 6.75
N HIS A 107 -15.18 5.68 6.31
CA HIS A 107 -15.63 4.71 5.29
C HIS A 107 -15.38 3.26 5.71
N VAL A 108 -15.91 2.81 6.84
CA VAL A 108 -15.67 1.45 7.41
C VAL A 108 -15.88 0.32 6.40
N GLY A 109 -16.96 0.37 5.61
CA GLY A 109 -17.23 -0.64 4.57
C GLY A 109 -16.18 -0.65 3.45
N VAL A 110 -15.58 0.50 3.15
CA VAL A 110 -14.53 0.64 2.13
C VAL A 110 -13.19 0.13 2.67
N ALA A 111 -12.88 0.36 3.94
CA ALA A 111 -11.70 -0.21 4.58
C ALA A 111 -11.71 -1.76 4.51
N LYS A 112 -12.87 -2.38 4.77
CA LYS A 112 -13.03 -3.84 4.61
C LYS A 112 -12.84 -4.29 3.15
N ALA A 113 -13.39 -3.55 2.20
CA ALA A 113 -13.19 -3.84 0.78
C ALA A 113 -11.70 -3.75 0.39
N PHE A 114 -10.95 -2.81 0.95
CA PHE A 114 -9.51 -2.66 0.70
C PHE A 114 -8.72 -3.90 1.11
N THR A 115 -9.00 -4.46 2.28
CA THR A 115 -8.41 -5.73 2.71
C THR A 115 -8.65 -6.85 1.68
N VAL A 116 -9.89 -6.98 1.19
CA VAL A 116 -10.25 -7.96 0.15
C VAL A 116 -9.51 -7.68 -1.16
N PHE A 117 -9.34 -6.42 -1.56
CA PHE A 117 -8.59 -6.07 -2.78
C PHE A 117 -7.12 -6.51 -2.70
N LEU A 118 -6.49 -6.41 -1.53
CA LEU A 118 -5.12 -6.90 -1.35
C LEU A 118 -5.06 -8.43 -1.46
N GLU A 119 -6.00 -9.13 -0.84
CA GLU A 119 -6.09 -10.60 -0.91
C GLU A 119 -6.27 -11.07 -2.36
N VAL A 120 -7.21 -10.44 -3.10
CA VAL A 120 -7.41 -10.71 -4.52
C VAL A 120 -6.14 -10.44 -5.32
N ALA A 121 -5.41 -9.36 -5.03
CA ALA A 121 -4.14 -9.07 -5.71
C ALA A 121 -3.11 -10.18 -5.50
N ILE A 122 -2.99 -10.69 -4.27
CA ILE A 122 -2.08 -11.77 -3.92
C ILE A 122 -2.48 -13.06 -4.64
N GLU A 123 -3.76 -13.45 -4.57
CA GLU A 123 -4.26 -14.67 -5.20
C GLU A 123 -4.12 -14.63 -6.73
N MET A 124 -4.49 -13.53 -7.38
CA MET A 124 -4.30 -13.36 -8.82
C MET A 124 -2.82 -13.43 -9.20
N SER A 125 -1.94 -12.82 -8.41
CA SER A 125 -0.50 -12.85 -8.68
C SER A 125 0.09 -14.25 -8.53
N ARG A 126 -0.38 -15.03 -7.53
CA ARG A 126 -0.03 -16.45 -7.37
C ARG A 126 -0.50 -17.26 -8.57
N ALA A 127 -1.75 -17.10 -8.97
CA ALA A 127 -2.33 -17.81 -10.12
C ALA A 127 -1.54 -17.56 -11.41
N VAL A 128 -1.21 -16.30 -11.72
CA VAL A 128 -0.46 -15.98 -12.94
C VAL A 128 0.93 -16.63 -12.95
N ARG A 129 1.59 -16.73 -11.79
CA ARG A 129 2.91 -17.38 -11.70
C ARG A 129 2.86 -18.87 -11.99
N LEU A 130 1.79 -19.55 -11.56
CA LEU A 130 1.59 -20.97 -11.85
C LEU A 130 1.51 -21.22 -13.37
N TYR A 131 0.87 -20.31 -14.13
CA TYR A 131 0.70 -20.44 -15.57
C TYR A 131 1.84 -19.81 -16.41
N SER A 132 2.73 -19.03 -15.79
CA SER A 132 3.84 -18.36 -16.50
C SER A 132 5.10 -18.29 -15.64
N PRO A 133 5.84 -19.41 -15.50
CA PRO A 133 7.02 -19.50 -14.62
C PRO A 133 8.25 -18.69 -15.11
N ARG A 134 8.16 -18.04 -16.28
CA ARG A 134 9.32 -17.56 -17.04
C ARG A 134 10.02 -16.30 -16.50
N ARG A 135 9.64 -15.78 -15.32
CA ARG A 135 10.38 -14.68 -14.67
C ARG A 135 10.47 -14.92 -13.18
N ARG A 136 11.69 -14.95 -12.63
CA ARG A 136 11.94 -14.73 -11.20
C ARG A 136 11.45 -13.32 -10.84
N GLU A 137 10.17 -13.19 -10.53
CA GLU A 137 9.61 -11.92 -10.08
C GLU A 137 10.17 -11.61 -8.68
N ARG A 138 10.77 -10.42 -8.53
CA ARG A 138 11.41 -9.98 -7.28
C ARG A 138 10.42 -9.61 -6.16
N TYR A 139 9.12 -9.62 -6.44
CA TYR A 139 8.05 -9.18 -5.53
C TYR A 139 6.95 -10.24 -5.44
N ALA A 140 5.98 -10.13 -4.52
CA ALA A 140 4.84 -11.05 -4.44
C ALA A 140 3.73 -10.70 -5.44
N LEU A 141 3.55 -9.43 -5.78
CA LEU A 141 2.51 -8.98 -6.70
C LEU A 141 3.04 -8.80 -8.12
N ALA A 142 2.33 -9.39 -9.08
CA ALA A 142 2.67 -9.32 -10.49
C ALA A 142 2.34 -7.92 -11.06
N PRO A 143 3.21 -7.30 -11.87
CA PRO A 143 3.01 -5.93 -12.34
C PRO A 143 1.69 -5.68 -13.10
N HIS A 144 1.25 -6.62 -13.92
CA HIS A 144 0.01 -6.49 -14.70
C HIS A 144 -1.25 -6.64 -13.82
N VAL A 145 -1.20 -7.51 -12.79
CA VAL A 145 -2.26 -7.61 -11.76
C VAL A 145 -2.38 -6.28 -11.02
N LEU A 146 -1.23 -5.71 -10.60
CA LEU A 146 -1.19 -4.40 -9.96
C LEU A 146 -1.79 -3.30 -10.83
N ASP A 147 -1.48 -3.28 -12.13
CA ASP A 147 -1.99 -2.24 -13.03
C ASP A 147 -3.51 -2.36 -13.24
N ALA A 148 -4.02 -3.59 -13.42
CA ALA A 148 -5.45 -3.85 -13.56
C ALA A 148 -6.22 -3.48 -12.28
N LEU A 149 -5.78 -3.97 -11.12
CA LEU A 149 -6.43 -3.69 -9.84
C LEU A 149 -6.31 -2.23 -9.45
N SER A 150 -5.19 -1.57 -9.76
CA SER A 150 -5.05 -0.13 -9.53
C SER A 150 -6.09 0.67 -10.30
N SER A 151 -6.36 0.31 -11.56
CA SER A 151 -7.41 0.95 -12.37
C SER A 151 -8.81 0.69 -11.79
N ALA A 152 -9.11 -0.58 -11.49
CA ALA A 152 -10.40 -0.99 -10.92
C ALA A 152 -10.68 -0.31 -9.56
N LEU A 153 -9.68 -0.28 -8.68
CA LEU A 153 -9.78 0.31 -7.34
C LEU A 153 -10.00 1.83 -7.41
N LYS A 154 -9.31 2.53 -8.31
CA LYS A 154 -9.56 3.96 -8.55
C LYS A 154 -11.01 4.21 -9.01
N GLN A 155 -11.51 3.41 -9.95
CA GLN A 155 -12.89 3.55 -10.42
C GLN A 155 -13.90 3.24 -9.31
N PHE A 156 -13.65 2.19 -8.53
CA PHE A 156 -14.46 1.81 -7.38
C PHE A 156 -14.57 2.95 -6.36
N VAL A 157 -13.44 3.50 -5.91
CA VAL A 157 -13.42 4.63 -4.97
C VAL A 157 -14.06 5.88 -5.57
N ASN A 158 -13.82 6.18 -6.84
CA ASN A 158 -14.45 7.32 -7.52
C ASN A 158 -15.98 7.21 -7.53
N LYS A 159 -16.52 6.00 -7.78
CA LYS A 159 -17.97 5.79 -7.75
C LYS A 159 -18.52 5.94 -6.34
N LEU A 160 -17.90 5.31 -5.35
CA LEU A 160 -18.35 5.38 -3.95
C LEU A 160 -18.35 6.80 -3.39
N THR A 161 -17.27 7.55 -3.61
CA THR A 161 -17.14 8.94 -3.14
C THR A 161 -18.11 9.88 -3.84
N LYS A 162 -18.49 9.60 -5.10
CA LYS A 162 -19.55 10.34 -5.79
C LYS A 162 -20.91 10.13 -5.13
N TYR A 163 -21.26 8.91 -4.73
CA TYR A 163 -22.53 8.62 -4.05
C TYR A 163 -22.60 9.24 -2.64
N HIS A 164 -21.49 9.24 -1.89
CA HIS A 164 -21.44 9.86 -0.56
C HIS A 164 -21.59 11.38 -0.60
N ARG A 165 -21.14 12.05 -1.67
CA ARG A 165 -21.35 13.49 -1.88
C ARG A 165 -22.76 13.89 -2.30
N VAL A 166 -23.57 12.95 -2.79
CA VAL A 166 -24.97 13.21 -3.21
C VAL A 166 -25.95 13.05 -2.04
N SER A 167 -25.50 12.45 -0.92
CA SER A 167 -26.35 12.13 0.24
C SER A 167 -26.09 13.02 1.46
N ARG A 168 -25.31 14.10 1.30
CA ARG A 168 -25.14 15.21 2.25
C ARG A 168 -25.60 16.49 1.59
#